data_AF-A0A2S7IGY3-F1
#
_entry.id   AF-A0A2S7IGY3-F1
#
_cell.length_a   1.000
_cell.length_b   1.000
_cell.length_c   1.000
_cell.angle_alpha   90.00
_cell.angle_beta   90.00
_cell.angle_gamma   90.00
#
_symmetry.space_group_name_H-M   'P 1'
#
loop_
_entity.id
_entity.type
_entity.pdbx_description
1 polymer ?
#
loop_
_entity_poly.entity_id
_entity_poly.type
_entity_poly.pdbx_seq_one_letter_code
_entity_poly.pdbx_strand_id
1 'polypeptide(L)'
;MKPSENQIQRTITLLDKKLLSLQARNTEETPLQEGLQEALSILLDGRTSYASIPSMKSRQGRAIALLTIDYMNGVCEQSTLLKAT
;
A
#
# COMPACT_ATOMS: atom_id res chain seq x y z
N MET A 1 -6.10 -8.32 14.23
CA MET A 1 -6.39 -9.62 13.56
C MET A 1 -5.94 -9.51 12.12
N LYS A 2 -5.30 -10.54 11.56
CA LYS A 2 -4.87 -10.51 10.14
C LYS A 2 -6.09 -10.35 9.22
N PRO A 3 -5.95 -9.60 8.12
CA PRO A 3 -7.05 -9.41 7.19
C PRO A 3 -7.39 -10.73 6.48
N SER A 4 -8.67 -10.95 6.21
CA SER A 4 -9.10 -12.04 5.34
C SER A 4 -8.78 -11.74 3.88
N GLU A 5 -8.79 -12.76 3.02
CA GLU A 5 -8.60 -12.60 1.57
C GLU A 5 -9.59 -11.59 0.97
N ASN A 6 -10.85 -11.61 1.41
CA ASN A 6 -11.86 -10.64 0.98
C ASN A 6 -11.49 -9.20 1.40
N GLN A 7 -10.91 -9.02 2.59
CA GLN A 7 -10.45 -7.72 3.05
C GLN A 7 -9.21 -7.25 2.26
N ILE A 8 -8.27 -8.16 1.96
CA ILE A 8 -7.10 -7.87 1.12
C ILE A 8 -7.56 -7.45 -0.28
N GLN A 9 -8.42 -8.23 -0.92
CA GLN A 9 -8.94 -7.94 -2.26
C GLN A 9 -9.67 -6.60 -2.32
N ARG A 10 -10.48 -6.30 -1.29
CA ARG A 10 -11.14 -4.99 -1.18
C ARG A 10 -10.12 -3.85 -1.05
N THR A 11 -9.07 -4.05 -0.26
CA THR A 11 -7.98 -3.07 -0.11
C THR A 11 -7.27 -2.83 -1.44
N ILE A 12 -6.91 -3.89 -2.15
CA ILE A 12 -6.31 -3.80 -3.49
C ILE A 12 -7.18 -2.95 -4.42
N THR A 13 -8.48 -3.24 -4.51
CA THR A 13 -9.40 -2.47 -5.38
C THR A 13 -9.47 -0.99 -5.00
N LEU A 14 -9.40 -0.64 -3.71
CA LEU A 14 -9.44 0.74 -3.27
C LEU A 14 -8.14 1.49 -3.59
N LEU A 15 -6.99 0.85 -3.36
CA LEU A 15 -5.67 1.43 -3.65
C LEU A 15 -5.44 1.57 -5.15
N ASP A 16 -5.84 0.58 -5.95
CA ASP A 16 -5.72 0.61 -7.41
C ASP A 16 -6.54 1.74 -8.04
N LYS A 17 -7.81 1.88 -7.63
CA LYS A 17 -8.65 3.03 -8.05
C LYS A 17 -8.00 4.37 -7.71
N LYS A 18 -7.36 4.47 -6.56
CA LYS A 18 -6.67 5.69 -6.13
C LYS A 18 -5.44 5.97 -6.97
N LEU A 19 -4.62 4.96 -7.22
CA LEU A 19 -3.43 5.06 -8.08
C LEU A 19 -3.82 5.52 -9.50
N LEU A 20 -4.82 4.88 -10.11
CA LEU A 20 -5.33 5.28 -11.42
C LEU A 20 -5.82 6.73 -11.44
N SER A 21 -6.50 7.19 -10.39
CA SER A 21 -6.96 8.57 -10.28
C SER A 21 -5.83 9.59 -10.20
N LEU A 22 -4.70 9.22 -9.57
CA LEU A 22 -3.51 10.06 -9.46
C LEU A 22 -2.75 10.11 -10.78
N GLN A 23 -2.59 8.96 -11.43
CA GLN A 23 -1.93 8.85 -12.74
C GLN A 23 -2.69 9.61 -13.83
N ALA A 24 -4.02 9.68 -13.75
CA ALA A 24 -4.82 10.49 -14.67
C ALA A 24 -4.60 12.01 -14.49
N ARG A 25 -4.11 12.45 -13.33
CA ARG A 25 -3.91 13.88 -13.00
C ARG A 25 -2.47 14.34 -13.22
N ASN A 26 -1.50 13.48 -12.91
CA ASN A 26 -0.08 13.79 -12.97
C ASN A 26 0.68 12.71 -13.76
N THR A 27 1.53 13.15 -14.68
CA THR A 27 2.42 12.27 -15.46
C THR A 27 3.72 11.93 -14.73
N GLU A 28 4.09 12.68 -13.70
CA GLU A 28 5.27 12.42 -12.89
C GLU A 28 4.95 11.50 -11.70
N GLU A 29 5.87 10.58 -11.40
CA GLU A 29 5.80 9.67 -10.26
C GLU A 29 5.96 10.44 -8.95
N THR A 30 4.86 10.59 -8.21
CA THR A 30 4.83 11.23 -6.89
C THR A 30 5.21 10.25 -5.78
N PRO A 31 5.73 10.72 -4.62
CA PRO A 31 5.96 9.90 -3.43
C PRO A 31 4.75 9.04 -3.01
N LEU A 32 3.55 9.56 -3.22
CA LEU A 32 2.31 8.85 -2.94
C LEU A 32 2.05 7.71 -3.94
N GLN A 33 2.30 7.93 -5.23
CA GLN A 33 2.17 6.88 -6.25
C GLN A 33 3.20 5.77 -6.04
N GLU A 34 4.45 6.12 -5.70
CA GLU A 34 5.51 5.16 -5.35
C GLU A 34 5.06 4.25 -4.19
N GLY A 35 4.51 4.85 -3.13
CA GLY A 35 3.98 4.09 -1.98
C GLY A 35 2.78 3.22 -2.32
N LEU A 36 1.85 3.72 -3.15
CA LEU A 36 0.68 2.96 -3.60
C LEU A 36 1.05 1.76 -4.46
N GLN A 37 2.02 1.92 -5.36
CA GLN A 37 2.53 0.82 -6.19
C GLN A 37 3.16 -0.28 -5.33
N GLU A 38 3.99 0.10 -4.36
CA GLU A 38 4.61 -0.86 -3.44
C GLU A 38 3.57 -1.54 -2.55
N ALA A 39 2.59 -0.78 -2.03
CA ALA A 39 1.48 -1.35 -1.26
C ALA A 39 0.68 -2.39 -2.05
N LEU A 40 0.37 -2.10 -3.32
CA LEU A 40 -0.31 -3.05 -4.19
C LEU A 40 0.51 -4.33 -4.40
N SER A 41 1.81 -4.21 -4.66
CA SER A 41 2.70 -5.38 -4.77
C SER A 41 2.74 -6.18 -3.46
N ILE A 42 2.85 -5.53 -2.29
CA ILE A 42 2.82 -6.23 -0.99
C ILE A 42 1.53 -7.05 -0.83
N LEU A 43 0.38 -6.45 -1.13
CA LEU A 43 -0.92 -7.08 -0.98
C LEU A 43 -1.11 -8.25 -1.97
N LEU A 44 -0.70 -8.07 -3.23
CA LEU A 44 -0.79 -9.09 -4.28
C LEU A 44 0.13 -10.28 -4.01
N ASP A 45 1.35 -10.02 -3.55
CA ASP A 45 2.35 -11.05 -3.27
C ASP A 45 2.18 -11.69 -1.89
N GLY A 46 1.26 -11.18 -1.06
CA GLY A 46 1.05 -11.67 0.30
C GLY A 46 2.24 -11.41 1.23
N ARG A 47 3.04 -10.38 0.96
CA ARG A 47 4.26 -10.08 1.75
C ARG A 47 3.91 -9.64 3.17
N THR A 48 4.65 -10.17 4.13
CA THR A 48 4.43 -9.92 5.58
C THR A 48 5.70 -9.53 6.34
N SER A 49 6.85 -9.48 5.67
CA SER A 49 8.13 -9.13 6.27
C SER A 49 8.54 -7.71 5.89
N TYR A 50 8.93 -6.88 6.86
CA TYR A 50 9.48 -5.55 6.60
C TYR A 50 10.77 -5.59 5.75
N ALA A 51 11.53 -6.68 5.82
CA ALA A 51 12.74 -6.88 5.02
C ALA A 51 12.44 -7.06 3.52
N SER A 52 11.18 -7.34 3.16
CA SER A 52 10.76 -7.46 1.76
C SER A 52 10.47 -6.11 1.10
N ILE A 53 10.47 -5.01 1.86
CA ILE A 53 10.28 -3.67 1.31
C ILE A 53 11.59 -3.24 0.64
N PRO A 54 11.58 -2.89 -0.65
CA PRO A 54 12.77 -2.45 -1.36
C PRO A 54 13.25 -1.09 -0.84
N SER A 55 14.45 -0.69 -1.27
CA SER A 55 14.92 0.68 -1.02
C SER A 55 14.03 1.68 -1.77
N MET A 56 13.19 2.41 -1.04
CA MET A 56 12.29 3.41 -1.60
C MET A 56 12.94 4.79 -1.63
N LYS A 57 12.60 5.60 -2.66
CA LYS A 57 13.11 6.96 -2.85
C LYS A 57 12.51 7.91 -1.82
N SER A 58 11.20 7.81 -1.59
CA SER A 58 10.49 8.75 -0.73
C SER A 58 10.21 8.21 0.67
N ARG A 59 10.28 9.10 1.67
CA ARG A 59 9.90 8.79 3.06
C ARG A 59 8.43 8.42 3.16
N GLN A 60 7.57 9.10 2.40
CA GLN A 60 6.13 8.83 2.37
C GLN A 60 5.84 7.45 1.76
N GLY A 61 6.46 7.13 0.61
CA GLY A 61 6.31 5.82 -0.02
C GLY A 61 6.71 4.68 0.92
N ARG A 62 7.86 4.84 1.60
CA ARG A 62 8.32 3.89 2.62
C ARG A 62 7.34 3.75 3.79
N ALA A 63 6.75 4.84 4.27
CA ALA A 63 5.78 4.79 5.36
C ALA A 63 4.51 4.02 4.96
N ILE A 64 4.02 4.20 3.74
CA ILE A 64 2.88 3.47 3.19
C ILE A 64 3.21 1.96 3.08
N ALA A 65 4.40 1.61 2.59
CA ALA A 65 4.84 0.21 2.50
C ALA A 65 4.91 -0.47 3.88
N LEU A 66 5.46 0.22 4.89
CA LEU A 66 5.49 -0.26 6.27
C LEU A 66 4.08 -0.49 6.83
N LEU A 67 3.18 0.48 6.65
CA LEU A 67 1.78 0.36 7.08
C LEU A 67 1.05 -0.78 6.36
N THR A 68 1.43 -1.09 5.13
CA THR A 68 0.85 -2.22 4.39
C THR A 68 1.28 -3.54 5.01
N ILE A 69 2.56 -3.69 5.42
CA ILE A 69 3.02 -4.86 6.20
C ILE A 69 2.32 -4.93 7.56
N ASP A 70 2.15 -3.81 8.25
CA ASP A 70 1.40 -3.75 9.52
C ASP A 70 -0.05 -4.23 9.33
N TYR A 71 -0.70 -3.80 8.25
CA TYR A 71 -2.04 -4.25 7.89
C TYR A 71 -2.06 -5.76 7.63
N MET A 72 -1.14 -6.28 6.80
CA MET A 72 -1.02 -7.71 6.49
C MET A 72 -0.77 -8.58 7.73
N ASN A 73 -0.06 -8.04 8.72
CA ASN A 73 0.19 -8.70 10.00
C ASN A 73 -0.95 -8.49 11.02
N GLY A 74 -1.97 -7.68 10.69
CA GLY A 74 -3.10 -7.40 11.56
C GLY A 74 -2.78 -6.48 12.73
N VAL A 75 -1.70 -5.70 12.61
CA VAL A 75 -1.24 -4.67 13.54
C VAL A 75 -2.06 -3.39 13.40
N CYS A 76 -2.51 -3.07 12.18
CA CYS A 76 -3.39 -1.93 11.93
C CYS A 76 -4.61 -2.32 11.09
N GLU A 77 -5.66 -1.49 11.17
CA GLU A 77 -6.85 -1.64 10.36
C GLU A 77 -6.67 -1.08 8.94
N GLN A 78 -7.49 -1.56 8.00
CA GLN A 78 -7.55 -1.04 6.63
C GLN A 78 -7.73 0.49 6.61
N SER A 79 -8.53 1.04 7.54
CA SER A 79 -8.82 2.47 7.63
C SER A 79 -7.56 3.30 7.88
N THR A 80 -6.58 2.79 8.62
CA THR A 80 -5.29 3.45 8.87
C THR A 80 -4.45 3.53 7.60
N LEU A 81 -4.35 2.42 6.87
CA LEU A 81 -3.65 2.39 5.58
C LEU A 81 -4.29 3.35 4.58
N LEU A 82 -5.61 3.33 4.45
CA LEU A 82 -6.34 4.19 3.52
C LEU A 82 -6.24 5.69 3.83
N LYS A 83 -6.00 6.08 5.09
CA LYS A 83 -5.78 7.47 5.49
C LYS A 83 -4.36 7.96 5.18
N ALA A 84 -3.38 7.05 5.13
CA ALA A 84 -1.99 7.37 4.85
C ALA A 84 -1.72 7.49 3.35
N THR A 85 -2.50 6.77 2.55
CA THR A 85 -2.60 6.96 1.10
C THR A 85 -3.48 8.14 0.78
#